data_AF-A0A432GDD5-F1
#
_entry.id   AF-A0A432GDD5-F1
#
_cell.length_a   1.000
_cell.length_b   1.000
_cell.length_c   1.000
_cell.angle_alpha   90.00
_cell.angle_beta   90.00
_cell.angle_gamma   90.00
#
_symmetry.space_group_name_H-M   'P 1'
#
loop_
_entity.id
_entity.type
_entity.pdbx_description
1 polymer ?
#
loop_
_entity_poly.entity_id
_entity_poly.type
_entity_poly.pdbx_seq_one_letter_code
_entity_poly.pdbx_strand_id
1 'polypeptide(L)' 'MTEKAKITLPDGQSFDFPVLTGSEHEKGIDISSLRKQTGYITLDPGFV' A
#
# COMPACT_ATOMS: atom_id res chain seq x y z
N MET A 1 -6.85 11.82 -12.80
CA MET A 1 -5.85 10.73 -12.75
C MET A 1 -5.94 10.09 -11.37
N THR A 2 -5.88 8.77 -11.26
CA THR A 2 -5.90 8.09 -9.94
C THR A 2 -4.57 8.34 -9.23
N GLU A 3 -4.61 8.87 -8.02
CA GLU A 3 -3.42 9.07 -7.19
C GLU A 3 -2.82 7.70 -6.83
N LYS A 4 -1.49 7.60 -6.82
CA LYS A 4 -0.78 6.35 -6.52
C LYS A 4 0.38 6.59 -5.56
N ALA A 5 0.59 5.65 -4.65
CA ALA A 5 1.76 5.57 -3.80
C ALA A 5 2.73 4.54 -4.36
N LYS A 6 4.04 4.78 -4.22
CA LYS A 6 5.08 3.86 -4.66
C LYS A 6 5.76 3.22 -3.44
N ILE A 7 5.86 1.90 -3.45
CA ILE A 7 6.62 1.13 -2.45
C ILE A 7 7.83 0.52 -3.15
N THR A 8 9.03 0.81 -2.65
CA THR A 8 10.29 0.22 -3.10
C THR A 8 10.79 -0.79 -2.07
N LEU A 9 11.13 -1.98 -2.53
CA LEU A 9 11.55 -3.11 -1.70
C LEU A 9 13.08 -3.28 -1.69
N PRO A 10 13.64 -4.04 -0.72
CA PRO A 10 15.10 -4.24 -0.61
C PRO A 10 15.76 -4.89 -1.82
N ASP A 11 15.01 -5.61 -2.64
CA ASP A 11 15.47 -6.19 -3.91
C ASP A 11 15.53 -5.17 -5.08
N GLY A 12 15.18 -3.90 -4.80
CA GLY A 12 15.14 -2.81 -5.77
C GLY A 12 13.85 -2.74 -6.58
N GLN A 13 12.92 -3.68 -6.43
CA GLN A 13 11.65 -3.64 -7.14
C GLN A 13 10.75 -2.52 -6.57
N SER A 14 9.95 -1.92 -7.45
CA SER A 14 9.02 -0.85 -7.08
C SER A 14 7.63 -1.11 -7.64
N PHE A 15 6.62 -0.89 -6.81
CA PHE A 15 5.22 -1.18 -7.13
C PHE A 15 4.36 0.05 -6.83
N ASP A 16 3.44 0.36 -7.74
CA ASP A 16 2.48 1.43 -7.53
C ASP A 16 1.15 0.86 -7.02
N PHE A 17 0.65 1.46 -5.93
CA PHE A 17 -0.62 1.10 -5.31
C PHE A 17 -1.59 2.29 -5.36
N PRO A 18 -2.89 2.06 -5.54
CA PRO A 18 -3.88 3.14 -5.51
C PRO A 18 -3.90 3.86 -4.17
N VAL A 19 -4.10 5.19 -4.21
CA VAL A 19 -4.43 6.00 -3.04
C VAL A 19 -5.92 6.31 -3.08
N LEU A 20 -6.60 6.04 -1.97
CA LEU A 20 -8.02 6.29 -1.77
C LEU A 20 -8.21 7.33 -0.67
N THR A 21 -9.31 8.08 -0.73
CA THR A 21 -9.71 9.00 0.34
C THR A 21 -10.81 8.36 1.17
N GLY A 22 -10.57 8.22 2.48
CA GLY A 22 -11.55 7.70 3.43
C GLY A 22 -12.62 8.73 3.80
N SER A 23 -13.59 8.29 4.61
CA SER A 23 -14.72 9.14 5.02
C SER A 23 -14.33 10.28 5.95
N GLU A 24 -13.19 10.15 6.66
CA GLU A 24 -12.61 11.18 7.52
C GLU A 24 -11.55 12.02 6.77
N HIS A 25 -11.58 11.99 5.44
CA HIS A 25 -10.66 12.69 4.53
C HIS A 25 -9.18 12.24 4.63
N GLU A 26 -8.93 11.06 5.22
CA GLU A 26 -7.63 10.42 5.30
C GLU A 26 -7.21 9.80 3.96
N LYS A 27 -5.91 9.82 3.66
CA LYS A 27 -5.36 9.10 2.50
C LYS A 27 -4.96 7.70 2.92
N GLY A 28 -5.61 6.70 2.34
CA GLY A 28 -5.29 5.28 2.49
C GLY A 28 -4.60 4.72 1.25
N ILE A 29 -3.67 3.78 1.44
CA ILE A 29 -3.04 3.03 0.34
C ILE A 29 -3.74 1.68 0.24
N ASP A 30 -4.30 1.35 -0.93
CA ASP A 30 -4.89 0.04 -1.16
C ASP A 30 -3.79 -1.02 -1.37
N ILE A 31 -3.51 -1.77 -0.30
CA ILE A 31 -2.52 -2.84 -0.27
C ILE A 31 -3.11 -4.23 -0.54
N SER A 32 -4.36 -4.33 -1.02
CA SER A 32 -5.05 -5.63 -1.23
C SER A 32 -4.27 -6.60 -2.11
N SER A 33 -3.43 -6.10 -3.01
CA SER A 33 -2.57 -6.89 -3.90
C SER A 33 -1.12 -7.04 -3.43
N LEU A 34 -0.71 -6.38 -2.35
CA LEU A 34 0.68 -6.31 -1.88
C LEU A 34 1.29 -7.70 -1.71
N ARG A 35 0.71 -8.53 -0.83
CA ARG A 35 1.24 -9.88 -0.55
C ARG A 35 1.31 -10.77 -1.79
N LYS A 36 0.34 -10.66 -2.69
CA LYS A 36 0.32 -11.46 -3.93
C LYS A 36 1.44 -11.02 -4.89
N GLN A 37 1.71 -9.73 -4.98
CA GLN A 37 2.72 -9.18 -5.90
C GLN A 37 4.14 -9.31 -5.35
N THR A 38 4.32 -9.15 -4.03
CA THR A 38 5.65 -8.96 -3.43
C THR A 38 6.03 -10.05 -2.45
N GLY A 39 5.05 -10.77 -1.88
CA GLY A 39 5.25 -11.67 -0.74
C GLY A 39 5.36 -10.95 0.61
N TYR A 40 5.40 -9.61 0.65
CA TYR A 40 5.46 -8.82 1.87
C TYR A 40 4.06 -8.63 2.48
N ILE A 41 4.02 -8.43 3.79
CA ILE A 41 2.84 -8.03 4.54
C ILE A 41 3.11 -6.72 5.28
N THR A 42 2.06 -6.02 5.69
CA THR A 42 2.19 -4.93 6.66
C THR A 42 2.31 -5.49 8.07
N LEU A 43 3.01 -4.76 8.93
CA LEU A 43 3.04 -5.01 10.36
C LEU A 43 2.48 -3.77 11.05
N ASP A 44 1.28 -3.90 11.61
CA ASP A 44 0.62 -2.83 12.35
C ASP A 44 0.13 -3.38 13.71
N PRO A 45 0.90 -3.19 14.79
CA PRO A 45 0.56 -3.73 16.11
C PRO A 45 -0.76 -3.22 16.69
N GLY A 46 -1.31 -2.10 16.18
CA GLY A 46 -2.57 -1.53 16.64
C GLY A 46 -3.82 -2.17 16.02
N PHE A 47 -3.64 -2.98 14.98
CA PHE A 47 -4.73 -3.63 14.22
C PHE A 47 -4.55 -5.16 14.23
N VAL A 48 -4.22 -5.73 15.39
CA VAL A 48 -4.16 -7.19 15.64
C VAL A 48 -5.47 -7.65 16.28
#